data_AF-A0A6B2XHQ2-F1
#
_entry.id   AF-A0A6B2XHQ2-F1
#
_cell.length_a   1.000
_cell.length_b   1.000
_cell.length_c   1.000
_cell.angle_alpha   90.00
_cell.angle_beta   90.00
_cell.angle_gamma   90.00
#
_symmetry.space_group_name_H-M   'P 1'
#
loop_
_entity.id
_entity.type
_entity.pdbx_description
1 polymer ?
#
loop_
_entity_poly.entity_id
_entity_poly.type
_entity_poly.pdbx_seq_one_letter_code
_entity_poly.pdbx_strand_id
1 'polypeptide(L)' 'MTEEILEAIRLVKETSPHGHKCAIDAALAAVAPRQPDPVTVFTSDEDDMRKLCADRVVDVKP' A
#
# COMPACT_ATOMS: atom_id res chain seq x y z
N MET A 1 -4.76 14.93 -0.58
CA MET A 1 -3.65 14.82 -1.55
C MET A 1 -2.27 14.96 -0.91
N THR A 2 -1.87 16.11 -0.33
CA THR A 2 -0.48 16.26 0.18
C THR A 2 -0.14 15.33 1.34
N GLU A 3 -1.05 15.12 2.28
CA GLU A 3 -0.82 14.22 3.42
C GLU A 3 -0.68 12.75 3.01
N GLU A 4 -1.42 12.30 2.00
CA GLU A 4 -1.34 10.94 1.47
C GLU A 4 0.01 10.69 0.80
N ILE A 5 0.53 11.69 0.08
CA ILE A 5 1.86 11.63 -0.53
C ILE A 5 2.94 11.55 0.56
N LEU A 6 2.82 12.34 1.64
CA LEU A 6 3.77 12.30 2.74
C LEU A 6 3.76 10.94 3.47
N GLU A 7 2.57 10.37 3.69
CA GLU A 7 2.44 9.05 4.31
C GLU A 7 2.98 7.94 3.40
N ALA A 8 2.70 8.01 2.09
CA ALA A 8 3.29 7.10 1.11
C ALA A 8 4.83 7.16 1.14
N ILE A 9 5.42 8.36 1.16
CA ILE A 9 6.87 8.55 1.28
C ILE A 9 7.41 7.93 2.57
N ARG A 10 6.68 8.05 3.69
CA ARG A 10 7.06 7.45 4.97
C ARG A 10 7.03 5.93 4.90
N LEU A 11 5.96 5.36 4.36
CA LEU A 11 5.77 3.92 4.19
C LEU A 11 6.83 3.29 3.27
N VAL A 12 7.22 3.95 2.18
CA VAL A 12 8.33 3.48 1.32
C VAL A 12 9.65 3.43 2.11
N LYS A 13 9.94 4.44 2.93
CA LYS A 13 11.17 4.50 3.72
C LYS A 13 11.23 3.42 4.80
N GLU A 14 10.13 3.19 5.49
CA GLU A 14 10.05 2.23 6.61
C GLU A 14 10.08 0.77 6.13
N THR A 15 9.52 0.49 4.96
CA THR A 15 9.34 -0.90 4.51
C THR A 15 10.47 -1.44 3.66
N SER A 16 11.57 -0.73 3.39
CA SER A 16 12.58 -1.09 2.37
C SER A 16 13.79 -1.92 2.85
N PRO A 17 13.74 -3.27 2.78
CA PRO A 17 14.94 -4.11 2.77
C PRO A 17 15.31 -4.64 1.38
N HIS A 18 14.43 -4.61 0.37
CA HIS A 18 14.70 -5.18 -0.97
C HIS A 18 14.28 -4.25 -2.12
N GLY A 19 15.05 -3.18 -2.35
CA GLY A 19 15.43 -2.58 -3.66
C GLY A 19 14.42 -2.20 -4.76
N HIS A 20 13.17 -2.68 -4.76
CA HIS A 20 12.24 -2.53 -5.89
C HIS A 20 10.79 -2.18 -5.48
N LYS A 21 10.61 -1.58 -4.30
CA LYS A 21 9.30 -1.11 -3.82
C LYS A 21 8.73 -0.02 -4.71
N CYS A 22 7.70 -0.35 -5.48
CA CYS A 22 6.95 0.61 -6.27
C CYS A 22 6.36 1.65 -5.32
N ALA A 23 6.71 2.92 -5.52
CA ALA A 23 6.09 4.05 -4.81
C ALA A 23 4.55 4.05 -4.93
N ILE A 24 4.02 3.34 -5.93
CA ILE A 24 2.60 3.11 -6.16
C ILE A 24 1.97 2.25 -5.06
N ASP A 25 2.63 1.20 -4.57
CA ASP A 25 2.10 0.32 -3.52
C ASP A 25 1.95 1.07 -2.19
N ALA A 26 2.94 1.90 -1.86
CA ALA A 26 2.89 2.75 -0.69
C ALA A 26 1.84 3.87 -0.81
N ALA A 27 1.65 4.43 -2.02
CA ALA A 27 0.56 5.35 -2.27
C ALA A 27 -0.81 4.68 -2.08
N LEU A 28 -0.96 3.46 -2.60
CA LEU A 28 -2.17 2.66 -2.46
C LEU A 28 -2.45 2.32 -1.00
N ALA A 29 -1.42 1.96 -0.24
CA ALA A 29 -1.54 1.71 1.20
C ALA A 29 -1.90 2.96 2.02
N ALA A 30 -1.46 4.15 1.61
CA ALA A 30 -1.81 5.40 2.29
C ALA A 30 -3.28 5.80 2.06
N VAL A 31 -3.84 5.49 0.88
CA VAL A 31 -5.20 5.90 0.49
C VAL A 31 -6.27 4.84 0.75
N ALA A 32 -5.94 3.55 0.65
CA ALA A 32 -6.89 2.45 0.77
C ALA A 32 -7.67 2.46 2.11
N PRO A 33 -7.05 2.64 3.30
CA PRO A 33 -7.77 2.67 4.57
C PRO A 33 -8.71 3.86 4.75
N ARG A 34 -8.65 4.85 3.86
CA ARG A 34 -9.50 6.05 3.87
C ARG A 34 -10.68 5.95 2.90
N GLN A 35 -10.73 4.91 2.07
CA GLN A 35 -11.85 4.69 1.17
C GLN A 35 -12.99 3.99 1.91
N PRO A 36 -14.25 4.23 1.51
CA PRO A 36 -15.38 3.46 2.01
C PRO A 36 -15.23 1.97 1.70
N ASP A 37 -15.50 1.11 2.69
CA ASP A 37 -15.40 -0.34 2.52
C ASP A 37 -16.45 -0.89 1.52
N PRO A 38 -16.13 -1.97 0.77
CA PRO A 38 -14.86 -2.71 0.77
C PRO A 38 -13.83 -2.19 -0.25
N VAL A 39 -12.55 -2.28 0.08
CA VAL A 39 -11.43 -1.88 -0.79
C VAL A 39 -10.69 -3.10 -1.32
N THR A 40 -10.56 -3.18 -2.64
CA THR A 40 -9.78 -4.21 -3.35
C THR A 40 -8.54 -3.59 -3.96
N VAL A 41 -7.40 -4.24 -3.72
CA VAL A 41 -6.10 -3.85 -4.30
C VAL A 41 -5.63 -4.96 -5.23
N PHE A 42 -5.23 -4.57 -6.44
CA PHE A 42 -4.53 -5.46 -7.37
C PHE A 42 -3.04 -5.14 -7.33
N THR A 43 -2.25 -6.12 -6.87
CA THR A 43 -0.79 -6.03 -6.84
C THR A 43 -0.18 -7.32 -7.35
N SER A 44 1.01 -7.24 -7.92
CA SER A 44 1.83 -8.43 -8.20
C SER A 44 2.60 -8.93 -6.96
N ASP A 45 2.70 -8.10 -5.92
CA ASP A 45 3.43 -8.38 -4.68
C ASP A 45 2.51 -8.26 -3.46
N GLU A 46 1.82 -9.37 -3.16
CA GLU A 46 0.83 -9.47 -2.07
C GLU A 46 1.46 -9.34 -0.69
N ASP A 47 2.70 -9.83 -0.55
CA ASP A 47 3.40 -9.87 0.74
C ASP A 47 3.73 -8.45 1.21
N ASP A 48 4.05 -7.56 0.27
CA ASP A 48 4.28 -6.15 0.59
C ASP A 48 2.98 -5.39 0.89
N MET A 49 1.89 -5.65 0.15
CA MET A 49 0.61 -4.99 0.46
C MET A 49 0.01 -5.43 1.80
N ARG A 50 0.19 -6.68 2.21
CA ARG A 50 -0.18 -7.13 3.57
C ARG A 50 0.60 -6.42 4.67
N LYS A 51 1.90 -6.19 4.48
CA LYS A 51 2.73 -5.45 5.44
C LYS A 51 2.33 -3.98 5.53
N LEU A 52 1.95 -3.39 4.40
CA LEU A 52 1.63 -1.97 4.29
C LEU A 52 0.20 -1.60 4.70
N CYS A 53 -0.79 -2.45 4.39
CA CYS A 53 -2.22 -2.15 4.60
C CYS A 53 -2.85 -2.79 5.84
N ALA A 54 -2.12 -3.69 6.53
CA ALA A 54 -2.70 -4.59 7.53
C ALA A 54 -3.93 -5.36 6.99
N ASP A 55 -4.80 -5.87 7.86
CA ASP A 55 -5.96 -6.71 7.49
C ASP A 55 -7.13 -5.94 6.82
N ARG A 56 -6.92 -4.69 6.37
CA ARG A 56 -7.99 -3.81 5.85
C ARG A 56 -8.19 -3.89 4.34
N VAL A 57 -7.39 -4.67 3.64
CA VAL A 57 -7.41 -4.75 2.18
C VAL A 57 -7.52 -6.20 1.76
N VAL A 58 -8.41 -6.46 0.79
CA VAL A 58 -8.50 -7.77 0.14
C VAL A 58 -7.59 -7.76 -1.08
N ASP A 59 -6.61 -8.66 -1.07
CA ASP A 59 -5.73 -8.90 -2.21
C ASP A 59 -6.39 -9.86 -3.20
N VAL A 60 -6.26 -9.58 -4.49
CA VAL A 60 -6.88 -10.36 -5.56
C VAL A 60 -5.83 -10.69 -6.62
N LYS A 61 -5.57 -11.99 -6.78
CA LYS A 61 -4.76 -12.50 -7.90
C LYS A 61 -5.55 -12.40 -9.22
N PRO A 62 -4.87 -12.09 -10.33
CA PRO A 62 -5.44 -12.30 -11.66
C PRO A 62 -5.75 -13.79 -11.92
#